data_AF-A0A7J6WAX3-F1
#
_entry.id   AF-A0A7J6WAX3-F1
#
_cell.length_a   1.000
_cell.length_b   1.000
_cell.length_c   1.000
_cell.angle_alpha   90.00
_cell.angle_beta   90.00
_cell.angle_gamma   90.00
#
_symmetry.space_group_name_H-M   'P 1'
#
loop_
_entity.id
_entity.type
_entity.pdbx_description
1 polymer ?
#
loop_
_entity_poly.entity_id
_entity_poly.type
_entity_poly.pdbx_seq_one_letter_code
_entity_poly.pdbx_strand_id
1 'polypeptide(L)'
;MEEEEQIWNSDSNSKFSLSIGRVMNTLLTSRSKKLENAISRIDSGSQTSSCLLEESLCFFRNYVRHAVEKEETLDHILVPMIESSLKSKDSRHCNQVLILLNWLFKDELVFKALGVNLANIVMRKDDHYINLGWCTLIRGLIDSETTMNLNSNA
;
A
#
# COMPACT_ATOMS: atom_id res chain seq x y z
N MET A 1 -3.84 -33.18 -1.08
CA MET A 1 -4.73 -32.02 -1.01
C MET A 1 -4.56 -31.51 0.40
N GLU A 2 -3.51 -30.70 0.59
CA GLU A 2 -3.15 -30.14 1.90
C GLU A 2 -2.85 -28.67 1.65
N GLU A 3 -3.80 -27.83 2.04
CA GLU A 3 -3.67 -26.38 2.14
C GLU A 3 -2.90 -26.09 3.43
N GLU A 4 -1.59 -25.87 3.33
CA GLU A 4 -0.82 -25.31 4.45
C GLU A 4 -0.99 -23.79 4.44
N GLU A 5 -1.98 -23.33 5.22
CA GLU A 5 -1.99 -21.95 5.74
C GLU A 5 -0.70 -21.72 6.52
N GLN A 6 0.28 -21.07 5.88
CA GLN A 6 1.50 -20.59 6.52
C GLN A 6 1.18 -19.42 7.45
N ILE A 7 0.71 -19.76 8.65
CA ILE A 7 0.56 -18.86 9.80
C ILE A 7 1.96 -18.56 10.32
N TRP A 8 2.53 -17.42 9.92
CA TRP A 8 3.84 -16.98 10.40
C TRP A 8 3.76 -16.50 11.85
N ASN A 9 4.46 -17.22 12.73
CA ASN A 9 4.73 -16.83 14.12
C ASN A 9 5.89 -15.81 14.16
N SER A 10 5.57 -14.54 14.39
CA SER A 10 6.55 -13.56 14.84
C SER A 10 6.53 -13.49 16.36
N ASP A 11 7.47 -14.19 17.00
CA ASP A 11 7.81 -14.00 18.41
C ASP A 11 8.43 -12.61 18.61
N SER A 12 7.57 -11.63 18.91
CA SER A 12 7.94 -10.31 19.40
C SER A 12 6.67 -9.57 19.85
N ASN A 13 6.08 -9.98 20.97
CA ASN A 13 5.22 -9.16 21.85
C ASN A 13 4.27 -8.09 21.21
N SER A 14 3.65 -8.35 20.05
CA SER A 14 2.51 -7.57 19.55
C SER A 14 1.25 -8.39 19.74
N LYS A 15 0.27 -7.84 20.45
CA LYS A 15 -1.00 -8.49 20.82
C LYS A 15 -1.95 -8.74 19.64
N PHE A 16 -1.48 -8.69 18.40
CA PHE A 16 -2.27 -8.96 17.22
C PHE A 16 -1.51 -9.86 16.26
N SER A 17 -2.02 -11.08 16.04
CA SER A 17 -1.77 -11.79 14.79
C SER A 17 -2.41 -10.96 13.66
N LEU A 18 -1.59 -10.14 13.01
CA LEU A 18 -2.00 -9.26 11.91
C LEU A 18 -1.87 -10.06 10.60
N SER A 19 -3.00 -10.42 9.99
CA SER A 19 -3.00 -10.92 8.61
C SER A 19 -2.88 -9.76 7.62
N ILE A 20 -2.30 -10.01 6.44
CA ILE A 20 -2.15 -8.99 5.40
C ILE A 20 -3.49 -8.34 5.03
N GLY A 21 -4.58 -9.11 4.99
CA GLY A 21 -5.93 -8.58 4.73
C GLY A 21 -6.41 -7.60 5.80
N ARG A 22 -6.14 -7.86 7.10
CA ARG A 22 -6.48 -6.94 8.19
C ARG A 22 -5.66 -5.66 8.11
N VAL A 23 -4.37 -5.80 7.85
CA VAL A 23 -3.45 -4.66 7.66
C VAL A 23 -3.91 -3.79 6.50
N MET A 24 -4.20 -4.39 5.35
CA MET A 24 -4.71 -3.67 4.18
C MET A 24 -6.00 -2.92 4.49
N ASN A 25 -6.95 -3.56 5.19
CA ASN A 25 -8.19 -2.88 5.59
C ASN A 25 -7.90 -1.69 6.54
N THR A 26 -7.05 -1.85 7.54
CA THR A 26 -6.67 -0.78 8.46
C THR A 26 -6.00 0.38 7.74
N LEU A 27 -5.08 0.11 6.80
CA LEU A 27 -4.36 1.13 6.06
C LEU A 27 -5.29 1.88 5.09
N LEU A 28 -6.07 1.15 4.29
CA LEU A 28 -6.92 1.71 3.24
C LEU A 28 -8.14 2.47 3.80
N THR A 29 -8.64 2.10 4.98
CA THR A 29 -9.75 2.81 5.65
C THR A 29 -9.32 3.92 6.59
N SER A 30 -8.01 4.07 6.85
CA SER A 30 -7.48 5.11 7.73
C SER A 30 -7.71 6.52 7.16
N ARG A 31 -7.69 7.55 8.01
CA ARG A 31 -7.70 8.95 7.52
C ARG A 31 -6.34 9.30 6.94
N SER A 32 -6.28 9.85 5.72
CA SER A 32 -5.05 10.23 5.02
C SER A 32 -4.05 11.00 5.89
N LYS A 33 -4.48 12.07 6.58
CA LYS A 33 -3.61 12.83 7.50
C LYS A 33 -3.01 11.99 8.64
N LYS A 34 -3.76 11.01 9.16
CA LYS A 34 -3.25 10.11 10.20
C LYS A 34 -2.21 9.14 9.63
N LEU A 35 -2.43 8.68 8.40
CA LEU A 35 -1.51 7.81 7.68
C LEU A 35 -0.18 8.52 7.39
N GLU A 36 -0.22 9.75 6.88
CA GLU A 36 0.98 10.58 6.64
C GLU A 36 1.76 10.87 7.93
N ASN A 37 1.06 11.19 9.02
CA ASN A 37 1.70 11.43 10.31
C ASN A 37 2.36 10.15 10.85
N ALA A 38 1.71 9.00 10.72
CA ALA A 38 2.27 7.73 11.13
C ALA A 38 3.52 7.37 10.31
N ILE A 39 3.49 7.58 8.99
CA ILE A 39 4.64 7.41 8.10
C ILE A 39 5.79 8.34 8.52
N SER A 40 5.51 9.62 8.76
CA SER A 40 6.52 10.59 9.21
C SER A 40 7.17 10.19 10.55
N ARG A 41 6.40 9.60 11.47
CA ARG A 41 6.92 9.08 12.74
C ARG A 41 7.80 7.85 12.56
N ILE A 42 7.42 6.94 11.65
CA ILE A 42 8.23 5.77 11.29
C ILE A 42 9.54 6.22 10.65
N ASP A 43 9.50 7.12 9.68
CA ASP A 43 10.68 7.60 8.96
C ASP A 43 11.63 8.41 9.88
N SER A 44 11.10 9.08 10.92
CA SER A 44 11.91 9.83 11.90
C SER A 44 12.40 8.99 13.09
N GLY A 45 12.03 7.71 13.18
CA GLY A 45 12.42 6.83 14.29
C GLY A 45 11.82 7.21 15.65
N SER A 46 10.84 8.12 15.69
CA SER A 46 10.20 8.60 16.92
C SER A 46 9.02 7.71 17.33
N GLN A 47 9.31 6.49 17.77
CA GLN A 47 8.32 5.59 18.35
C GLN A 47 8.12 5.88 19.84
N THR A 48 7.15 6.74 20.16
CA THR A 48 6.76 7.03 21.56
C THR A 48 5.57 6.21 22.06
N SER A 49 4.99 5.35 21.22
CA SER A 49 4.03 4.27 21.56
C SER A 49 3.54 3.64 20.26
N SER A 50 3.68 2.32 20.10
CA SER A 50 3.22 1.62 18.90
C SER A 50 1.70 1.72 18.77
N CYS A 51 1.24 2.56 17.85
CA CYS A 51 -0.16 2.60 17.47
C CYS A 51 -0.42 1.47 16.46
N LEU A 52 -1.63 0.88 16.47
CA LEU A 52 -2.05 -0.15 15.51
C LEU A 52 -1.72 0.22 14.05
N LEU A 53 -1.82 1.51 13.70
CA LEU A 53 -1.50 2.00 12.36
C LEU A 53 -0.01 1.93 12.03
N GLU A 54 0.86 2.21 13.00
CA GLU A 54 2.32 2.14 12.82
C GLU A 54 2.79 0.69 12.76
N GLU A 55 2.23 -0.18 13.61
CA GLU A 55 2.46 -1.63 13.53
C GLU A 55 2.03 -2.18 12.17
N SER A 56 0.86 -1.74 11.68
CA SER A 56 0.33 -2.11 10.36
C SER A 56 1.24 -1.65 9.22
N LEU A 57 1.79 -0.42 9.29
CA LEU A 57 2.73 0.10 8.29
C LEU A 57 4.07 -0.66 8.30
N CYS A 58 4.63 -0.92 9.49
CA CYS A 58 5.86 -1.72 9.62
C CYS A 58 5.67 -3.14 9.09
N PHE A 59 4.56 -3.79 9.46
CA PHE A 59 4.21 -5.12 8.94
C PHE A 59 4.08 -5.08 7.42
N PHE A 60 3.34 -4.11 6.88
CA PHE A 60 3.13 -3.97 5.46
C PHE A 60 4.45 -3.81 4.69
N ARG A 61 5.33 -2.90 5.13
CA ARG A 61 6.63 -2.70 4.47
C ARG A 61 7.51 -3.95 4.49
N ASN A 62 7.56 -4.65 5.62
CA ASN A 62 8.32 -5.90 5.72
C ASN A 62 7.73 -7.00 4.84
N TYR A 63 6.40 -7.12 4.79
CA TYR A 63 5.70 -8.06 3.93
C TYR A 63 6.01 -7.80 2.44
N VAL A 64 5.89 -6.55 1.98
CA VAL A 64 6.21 -6.19 0.60
C VAL A 64 7.67 -6.49 0.28
N ARG A 65 8.60 -6.09 1.16
CA ARG A 65 10.02 -6.35 0.94
C ARG A 65 10.33 -7.85 0.84
N HIS A 66 9.77 -8.67 1.73
CA HIS A 66 9.96 -10.12 1.66
C HIS A 66 9.36 -10.74 0.41
N ALA A 67 8.18 -10.31 -0.02
CA ALA A 67 7.60 -10.77 -1.27
C ALA A 67 8.48 -10.40 -2.47
N VAL A 68 9.08 -9.21 -2.46
CA VAL A 68 10.05 -8.79 -3.49
C VAL A 68 11.32 -9.64 -3.47
N GLU A 69 11.89 -9.90 -2.28
CA GLU A 69 13.08 -10.75 -2.12
C GLU A 69 12.85 -12.19 -2.58
N LYS A 70 11.64 -12.71 -2.42
CA LYS A 70 11.24 -14.06 -2.83
C LYS A 70 10.67 -14.14 -4.25
N GLU A 71 10.60 -13.03 -4.96
CA GLU A 71 9.99 -12.92 -6.29
C GLU A 71 8.51 -13.39 -6.31
N GLU A 72 7.80 -13.22 -5.19
CA GLU A 72 6.38 -13.55 -5.06
C GLU A 72 5.50 -12.48 -5.73
N THR A 73 4.32 -12.88 -6.19
CA THR A 73 3.35 -11.96 -6.79
C THR A 73 2.74 -11.04 -5.74
N LEU A 74 2.61 -9.76 -6.08
CA LEU A 74 2.02 -8.74 -5.19
C LEU A 74 0.51 -8.54 -5.43
N ASP A 75 -0.15 -9.47 -6.10
CA ASP A 75 -1.57 -9.40 -6.45
C ASP A 75 -2.45 -9.21 -5.20
N HIS A 76 -2.13 -9.91 -4.09
CA HIS A 76 -2.85 -9.83 -2.82
C HIS A 76 -2.85 -8.45 -2.17
N ILE A 77 -1.95 -7.55 -2.57
CA ILE A 77 -1.92 -6.16 -2.09
C ILE A 77 -2.36 -5.19 -3.18
N LEU A 78 -1.94 -5.42 -4.43
CA LEU A 78 -2.16 -4.50 -5.53
C LEU A 78 -3.60 -4.52 -6.01
N VAL A 79 -4.24 -5.70 -6.07
CA VAL A 79 -5.64 -5.82 -6.46
C VAL A 79 -6.55 -5.07 -5.46
N PRO A 80 -6.44 -5.28 -4.13
CA PRO A 80 -7.20 -4.48 -3.16
C PRO A 80 -6.93 -2.97 -3.23
N MET A 81 -5.70 -2.55 -3.55
CA MET A 81 -5.38 -1.12 -3.75
C MET A 81 -6.12 -0.55 -4.96
N ILE A 82 -6.05 -1.24 -6.11
CA ILE A 82 -6.72 -0.85 -7.35
C ILE A 82 -8.24 -0.78 -7.14
N GLU A 83 -8.82 -1.78 -6.48
CA GLU A 83 -10.25 -1.77 -6.15
C GLU A 83 -10.63 -0.64 -5.18
N SER A 84 -9.80 -0.39 -4.17
CA SER A 84 -10.05 0.68 -3.19
C SER A 84 -10.07 2.06 -3.85
N SER A 85 -9.24 2.26 -4.89
CA SER A 85 -9.26 3.49 -5.69
C SER A 85 -10.60 3.72 -6.41
N LEU A 86 -11.38 2.67 -6.68
CA LEU A 86 -12.72 2.80 -7.29
C LEU A 86 -13.84 3.06 -6.28
N LYS A 87 -13.74 2.48 -5.08
CA LYS A 87 -14.78 2.60 -4.03
C LYS A 87 -14.86 4.03 -3.46
N SER A 88 -13.82 4.81 -3.73
CA SER A 88 -13.63 6.23 -3.46
C SER A 88 -14.58 7.12 -4.31
N LYS A 89 -15.87 7.21 -3.94
CA LYS A 89 -16.88 8.06 -4.63
C LYS A 89 -16.57 9.56 -4.65
N ASP A 90 -15.71 10.04 -3.76
CA ASP A 90 -15.14 11.38 -3.80
C ASP A 90 -13.65 11.28 -4.10
N SER A 91 -13.14 12.08 -5.04
CA SER A 91 -11.73 12.16 -5.48
C SER A 91 -10.68 12.34 -4.37
N ARG A 92 -11.12 12.50 -3.11
CA ARG A 92 -10.30 12.61 -1.89
C ARG A 92 -9.98 11.26 -1.22
N HIS A 93 -10.57 10.15 -1.68
CA HIS A 93 -10.40 8.82 -1.08
C HIS A 93 -9.40 7.90 -1.82
N CYS A 94 -8.80 8.34 -2.92
CA CYS A 94 -7.61 7.70 -3.47
C CYS A 94 -6.34 8.03 -2.67
N ASN A 95 -6.40 8.98 -1.74
CA ASN A 95 -5.22 9.49 -1.04
C ASN A 95 -4.48 8.38 -0.29
N GLN A 96 -5.16 7.42 0.34
CA GLN A 96 -4.50 6.37 1.12
C GLN A 96 -3.62 5.49 0.23
N VAL A 97 -4.14 5.05 -0.92
CA VAL A 97 -3.38 4.24 -1.88
C VAL A 97 -2.19 5.05 -2.40
N LEU A 98 -2.39 6.31 -2.78
CA LEU A 98 -1.32 7.19 -3.25
C LEU A 98 -0.23 7.41 -2.19
N ILE A 99 -0.62 7.66 -0.93
CA ILE A 99 0.29 7.83 0.20
C ILE A 99 1.13 6.56 0.40
N LEU A 100 0.50 5.37 0.37
CA LEU A 100 1.20 4.10 0.54
C LEU A 100 2.17 3.83 -0.62
N LEU A 101 1.75 4.05 -1.86
CA LEU A 101 2.61 3.87 -3.03
C LEU A 101 3.79 4.83 -2.99
N ASN A 102 3.55 6.12 -2.74
CA ASN A 102 4.62 7.12 -2.61
C ASN A 102 5.63 6.76 -1.49
N TRP A 103 5.15 6.18 -0.40
CA TRP A 103 6.03 5.72 0.68
C TRP A 103 6.84 4.48 0.30
N LEU A 104 6.20 3.48 -0.35
CA LEU A 104 6.88 2.27 -0.83
C LEU A 104 7.90 2.58 -1.94
N PHE A 105 7.61 3.55 -2.79
CA PHE A 105 8.45 3.94 -3.93
C PHE A 105 9.76 4.60 -3.53
N LYS A 106 9.95 4.93 -2.23
CA LYS A 106 11.25 5.36 -1.70
C LYS A 106 12.31 4.25 -1.79
N ASP A 107 11.90 2.99 -1.88
CA ASP A 107 12.78 1.84 -2.07
C ASP A 107 12.76 1.42 -3.55
N GLU A 108 13.90 1.53 -4.23
CA GLU A 108 14.02 1.30 -5.67
C GLU A 108 13.69 -0.14 -6.08
N LEU A 109 14.07 -1.12 -5.26
CA LEU A 109 13.79 -2.54 -5.53
C LEU A 109 12.29 -2.80 -5.44
N VAL A 110 11.67 -2.26 -4.40
CA VAL A 110 10.22 -2.34 -4.19
C VAL A 110 9.48 -1.62 -5.31
N PHE A 111 9.92 -0.42 -5.70
CA PHE A 111 9.34 0.33 -6.82
C PHE A 111 9.32 -0.49 -8.11
N LYS A 112 10.48 -1.04 -8.50
CA LYS A 112 10.61 -1.84 -9.72
C LYS A 112 9.69 -3.07 -9.67
N ALA A 113 9.69 -3.79 -8.55
CA ALA A 113 8.87 -4.98 -8.40
C ALA A 113 7.36 -4.66 -8.41
N LEU A 114 6.93 -3.58 -7.75
CA LEU A 114 5.55 -3.10 -7.81
C LEU A 114 5.15 -2.72 -9.23
N GLY A 115 6.02 -2.02 -9.97
CA GLY A 115 5.76 -1.64 -11.36
C GLY A 115 5.55 -2.85 -12.27
N VAL A 116 6.41 -3.88 -12.14
CA VAL A 116 6.27 -5.13 -12.91
C VAL A 116 4.98 -5.87 -12.53
N ASN A 117 4.67 -5.99 -11.24
CA ASN A 117 3.45 -6.67 -10.79
C ASN A 117 2.19 -5.91 -11.24
N LEU A 118 2.17 -4.58 -11.14
CA LEU A 118 1.07 -3.74 -11.65
C LEU A 118 0.86 -3.92 -13.15
N ALA A 119 1.94 -3.88 -13.93
CA ALA A 119 1.87 -4.12 -15.37
C ALA A 119 1.32 -5.51 -15.69
N ASN A 120 1.78 -6.54 -14.97
CA ASN A 120 1.30 -7.91 -15.14
C ASN A 120 -0.20 -8.02 -14.81
N ILE A 121 -0.67 -7.39 -13.73
CA ILE A 121 -2.10 -7.39 -13.35
C ILE A 121 -2.95 -6.76 -14.45
N VAL A 122 -2.55 -5.60 -14.98
CA VAL A 122 -3.28 -4.91 -16.05
C VAL A 122 -3.23 -5.68 -17.37
N MET A 123 -2.09 -6.30 -17.69
CA MET A 123 -1.91 -7.07 -18.92
C MET A 123 -2.65 -8.41 -18.94
N ARG A 124 -2.97 -8.99 -17.77
CA ARG A 124 -3.79 -10.21 -17.65
C ARG A 124 -5.25 -10.02 -18.10
N LYS A 125 -5.66 -8.78 -18.44
CA LYS A 125 -6.75 -8.39 -19.38
C LYS A 125 -8.18 -8.92 -19.19
N ASP A 126 -8.51 -9.59 -18.08
CA ASP A 126 -9.85 -10.19 -17.95
C ASP A 126 -10.83 -9.46 -17.01
N ASP A 127 -10.44 -8.33 -16.41
CA ASP A 127 -11.31 -7.58 -15.49
C ASP A 127 -11.41 -6.08 -15.84
N HIS A 128 -12.59 -5.67 -16.29
CA HIS A 128 -12.89 -4.27 -16.59
C HIS A 128 -12.81 -3.37 -15.34
N TYR A 129 -13.12 -3.90 -14.15
CA TYR A 129 -12.97 -3.18 -12.90
C TYR A 129 -11.49 -2.90 -12.60
N ILE A 130 -10.61 -3.87 -12.77
CA ILE A 130 -9.16 -3.66 -12.57
C ILE A 130 -8.62 -2.58 -13.50
N ASN A 131 -9.02 -2.61 -14.78
CA ASN A 131 -8.63 -1.60 -15.76
C ASN A 131 -9.11 -0.19 -15.38
N LEU A 132 -10.37 -0.05 -14.93
CA LEU A 132 -10.91 1.24 -14.50
C LEU A 132 -10.24 1.76 -13.21
N GLY A 133 -9.96 0.85 -12.27
CA GLY A 133 -9.27 1.18 -11.02
C GLY A 133 -7.85 1.65 -11.28
N TRP A 134 -7.16 0.97 -12.20
CA TRP A 134 -5.85 1.38 -12.67
C TRP A 134 -5.86 2.78 -13.29
N CYS A 135 -6.80 3.06 -14.20
CA CYS A 135 -6.94 4.39 -14.79
C CYS A 135 -7.20 5.48 -13.74
N THR A 136 -8.04 5.19 -12.74
CA THR A 136 -8.31 6.09 -11.63
C THR A 136 -7.07 6.35 -10.78
N LEU A 137 -6.31 5.30 -10.48
CA LEU A 137 -5.08 5.38 -9.70
C LEU A 137 -4.01 6.20 -10.40
N ILE A 138 -3.76 5.94 -11.69
CA ILE A 138 -2.77 6.68 -12.50
C ILE A 138 -3.14 8.16 -12.60
N ARG A 139 -4.43 8.46 -12.79
CA ARG A 139 -4.90 9.85 -12.77
C ARG A 139 -4.60 10.52 -11.44
N GLY A 140 -4.87 9.84 -10.32
CA GLY A 140 -4.54 10.33 -8.99
C GLY A 140 -3.04 10.57 -8.76
N LEU A 141 -2.18 9.70 -9.29
CA LEU A 141 -0.72 9.88 -9.23
C LEU A 141 -0.28 11.14 -9.98
N ILE A 142 -0.74 11.31 -11.22
CA ILE A 142 -0.42 12.49 -12.06
C ILE A 142 -0.95 13.79 -11.44
N ASP A 143 -2.17 13.77 -10.89
CA ASP A 143 -2.78 14.93 -10.24
C ASP A 143 -2.03 15.31 -8.94
N SER A 144 -1.52 14.33 -8.20
CA SER A 144 -0.71 14.58 -6.99
C SER A 144 0.65 15.21 -7.32
N GLU A 145 1.29 14.80 -8.41
CA GLU A 145 2.55 15.36 -8.88
C GLU A 145 2.38 16.80 -9.37
N THR A 146 1.33 17.05 -10.17
CA THR A 146 1.05 18.39 -10.70
C THR A 146 0.72 19.40 -9.60
N THR A 147 -0.03 18.98 -8.56
CA THR A 147 -0.33 19.84 -7.40
C THR A 147 0.90 20.10 -6.51
N MET A 148 1.79 19.12 -6.32
CA MET A 148 3.08 19.34 -5.66
C MET A 148 3.97 20.32 -6.43
N ASN A 149 4.04 20.18 -7.76
CA ASN A 149 4.83 21.06 -8.63
C ASN A 149 4.28 22.50 -8.69
N LEU A 150 2.97 22.69 -8.58
CA LEU A 150 2.34 24.01 -8.49
C LEU A 150 2.65 24.70 -7.14
N ASN A 151 2.60 23.97 -6.03
CA ASN A 151 2.89 24.52 -4.70
C ASN A 151 4.38 24.79 -4.45
N SER A 152 5.28 24.19 -5.23
CA SER A 152 6.73 24.40 -5.11
C SER A 152 7.23 25.64 -5.88
N ASN A 153 6.37 26.25 -6.69
CA ASN A 153 6.67 27.45 -7.49
C ASN A 153 5.92 28.70 -6.99
N ALA A 154 5.35 28.64 -5.78
CA ALA A 154 4.68 29.75 -5.09
C ALA A 154 5.42 30.09 -3.80
#